data_AF-M4EWN3-F1
#
_entry.id   AF-M4EWN3-F1
#
_cell.length_a   1.000
_cell.length_b   1.000
_cell.length_c   1.000
_cell.angle_alpha   90.00
_cell.angle_beta   90.00
_cell.angle_gamma   90.00
#
_symmetry.space_group_name_H-M   'P 1'
#
loop_
_entity.id
_entity.type
_entity.pdbx_description
1 polymer ?
#
loop_
_entity_poly.entity_id
_entity_poly.type
_entity_poly.pdbx_seq_one_letter_code
_entity_poly.pdbx_strand_id
1 'polypeptide(L)'
;MIRKEVFLTPAVLKECKRIVSESEIMKEDDFKWPEPDRVGRQELEIVMGNEHISFATSKIGSLVDVQSSDDPEGLRIFYYLVQDLKCLVFSLISLHFKIKPI
;
A
#
# COMPACT_ATOMS: atom_id res chain seq x y z
N MET A 1 -16.61 0.17 14.98
CA MET A 1 -15.14 0.02 14.88
C MET A 1 -14.82 -1.46 14.89
N ILE A 2 -14.15 -1.99 13.86
CA ILE A 2 -13.70 -3.38 13.81
C ILE A 2 -12.18 -3.37 14.02
N ARG A 3 -11.71 -4.07 15.06
CA ARG A 3 -10.28 -4.24 15.35
C ARG A 3 -9.99 -5.73 15.49
N LYS A 4 -8.94 -6.19 14.80
CA LYS A 4 -8.50 -7.59 14.76
C LYS A 4 -6.98 -7.63 14.79
N GLU A 5 -6.44 -8.55 15.56
CA GLU A 5 -4.99 -8.73 15.74
C GLU A 5 -4.68 -10.22 15.65
N VAL A 6 -3.62 -10.57 14.93
CA VAL A 6 -3.18 -11.95 14.73
C VAL A 6 -1.66 -11.97 14.54
N PHE A 7 -1.00 -13.00 15.07
CA PHE A 7 0.41 -13.25 14.80
C PHE A 7 0.56 -14.00 13.48
N LEU A 8 1.44 -13.51 12.61
CA LEU A 8 1.72 -14.13 11.32
C LEU A 8 2.98 -15.00 11.40
N THR A 9 3.04 -16.03 10.57
CA THR A 9 4.23 -16.86 10.46
C THR A 9 5.35 -16.13 9.73
N PRO A 10 6.63 -16.50 9.95
CA PRO A 10 7.75 -15.93 9.20
C PRO A 10 7.61 -16.04 7.68
N ALA A 11 6.90 -17.06 7.18
CA ALA A 11 6.66 -17.23 5.74
C ALA A 11 5.81 -16.09 5.16
N VAL A 12 4.75 -15.67 5.87
CA VAL A 12 3.90 -14.54 5.43
C VAL A 12 4.67 -13.23 5.48
N LEU A 13 5.51 -13.04 6.51
CA LEU A 13 6.38 -11.86 6.60
C LEU A 13 7.41 -11.81 5.46
N LYS A 14 8.00 -12.96 5.10
CA LYS A 14 8.92 -13.07 3.96
C LYS A 14 8.22 -12.70 2.65
N GLU A 15 6.98 -13.14 2.46
CA GLU A 15 6.22 -12.83 1.25
C GLU A 15 5.82 -11.36 1.17
N CYS A 16 5.38 -10.76 2.29
CA CYS A 16 5.11 -9.32 2.35
C CYS A 16 6.35 -8.50 1.97
N LYS A 17 7.54 -8.88 2.48
CA LYS A 17 8.81 -8.25 2.09
C LYS A 17 9.11 -8.44 0.60
N ARG A 18 8.88 -9.62 0.04
CA ARG A 18 9.08 -9.90 -1.39
C ARG A 18 8.20 -8.99 -2.26
N ILE A 19 6.91 -8.85 -1.93
CA ILE A 19 5.97 -7.97 -2.63
C ILE A 19 6.47 -6.52 -2.62
N VAL A 20 6.90 -6.02 -1.46
CA VAL A 20 7.43 -4.65 -1.33
C VAL A 20 8.75 -4.47 -2.10
N SER A 21 9.64 -5.46 -2.08
CA SER A 21 10.93 -5.36 -2.81
C SER A 21 10.73 -5.43 -4.33
N GLU A 22 9.84 -6.29 -4.82
CA GLU A 22 9.58 -6.45 -6.26
C GLU A 22 8.78 -5.30 -6.88
N SER A 23 8.02 -4.55 -6.08
CA SER A 23 7.33 -3.36 -6.57
C SER A 23 8.27 -2.19 -6.87
N GLU A 24 9.51 -2.24 -6.36
CA GLU A 24 10.49 -1.14 -6.43
C GLU A 24 10.05 0.16 -5.73
N ILE A 25 8.97 0.13 -4.94
CA ILE A 25 8.40 1.30 -4.25
C ILE A 25 9.40 2.08 -3.37
N MET A 26 10.42 1.40 -2.85
CA MET A 26 11.45 2.01 -2.00
C MET A 26 12.34 3.00 -2.76
N LYS A 27 12.28 3.02 -4.10
CA LYS A 27 13.02 3.93 -4.98
C LYS A 27 12.20 5.16 -5.39
N GLU A 28 10.92 5.18 -5.05
CA GLU A 28 9.99 6.25 -5.43
C GLU A 28 10.01 7.40 -4.41
N ASP A 29 9.46 8.54 -4.81
CA ASP A 29 9.37 9.75 -4.00
C ASP A 29 8.02 10.45 -4.26
N ASP A 30 7.34 10.88 -3.20
CA ASP A 30 5.99 11.44 -3.28
C ASP A 30 5.94 12.96 -3.49
N PHE A 31 7.08 13.63 -3.67
CA PHE A 31 7.16 15.09 -3.80
C PHE A 31 6.30 15.66 -4.95
N LYS A 32 6.05 14.86 -6.00
CA LYS A 32 5.20 15.24 -7.15
C LYS A 32 3.80 14.64 -7.09
N TRP A 33 3.48 13.88 -6.04
CA TRP A 33 2.18 13.23 -5.93
C TRP A 33 1.13 14.25 -5.47
N PRO A 34 -0.16 14.04 -5.83
CA PRO A 34 -1.22 14.92 -5.37
C PRO A 34 -1.28 14.97 -3.84
N GLU A 35 -1.24 16.18 -3.29
CA GLU A 35 -1.34 16.40 -1.84
C GLU A 35 -2.72 15.96 -1.30
N PRO A 36 -2.80 15.46 -0.05
CA PRO A 36 -4.06 15.11 0.58
C PRO A 36 -5.08 16.25 0.58
N ASP A 37 -6.35 15.93 0.26
CA ASP A 37 -7.42 16.92 0.11
C ASP A 37 -8.71 16.52 0.85
N ARG A 38 -9.84 17.16 0.50
CA ARG A 38 -11.15 16.89 1.10
C ARG A 38 -11.76 15.53 0.67
N VAL A 39 -11.32 14.97 -0.45
CA VAL A 39 -11.78 13.67 -0.98
C VAL A 39 -11.16 12.53 -0.18
N GLY A 40 -9.89 12.67 0.21
CA GLY A 40 -9.27 11.75 1.15
C GLY A 40 -7.75 11.83 1.19
N ARG A 41 -7.19 10.93 1.99
CA ARG A 41 -5.76 10.78 2.23
C ARG A 41 -5.39 9.30 2.20
N GLN A 42 -4.26 8.99 1.58
CA GLN A 42 -3.61 7.69 1.63
C GLN A 42 -2.20 7.87 2.18
N GLU A 43 -1.80 6.95 3.05
CA GLU A 43 -0.48 6.96 3.68
C GLU A 43 0.12 5.57 3.57
N LEU A 44 1.42 5.52 3.29
CA LEU A 44 2.20 4.29 3.27
C LEU A 44 3.55 4.58 3.91
N GLU A 45 3.85 3.85 4.98
CA GLU A 45 5.14 3.92 5.65
C GLU A 45 5.77 2.54 5.66
N ILE A 46 7.01 2.44 5.21
CA ILE A 46 7.74 1.17 5.13
C ILE A 46 9.15 1.37 5.67
N VAL A 47 9.52 0.53 6.64
CA VAL A 47 10.89 0.39 7.13
C VAL A 47 11.40 -0.99 6.70
N MET A 48 12.46 -1.00 5.89
CA MET A 48 13.06 -2.24 5.37
C MET A 48 14.59 -2.17 5.47
N GLY A 49 15.15 -2.91 6.43
CA GLY A 49 16.58 -2.84 6.69
C GLY A 49 16.96 -1.46 7.22
N ASN A 50 17.82 -0.75 6.48
CA ASN A 50 18.27 0.61 6.80
C ASN A 50 17.56 1.69 5.98
N GLU A 51 16.60 1.31 5.14
CA GLU A 51 15.81 2.22 4.33
C GLU A 51 14.45 2.48 4.98
N HIS A 52 13.99 3.72 4.86
CA HIS A 52 12.70 4.18 5.36
C HIS A 52 12.09 5.11 4.34
N ILE A 53 10.86 4.80 3.94
CA ILE A 53 10.01 5.68 3.12
C ILE A 53 8.73 5.99 3.89
N SER A 54 8.18 7.17 3.66
CA SER A 54 6.91 7.61 4.22
C SER A 54 6.23 8.50 3.19
N PHE A 55 5.15 7.99 2.60
CA PHE A 55 4.39 8.70 1.58
C PHE A 55 3.04 9.18 2.09
N ALA A 56 2.60 10.34 1.61
CA ALA A 56 1.27 10.88 1.81
C ALA A 56 0.72 11.44 0.48
N THR A 57 -0.44 10.95 0.04
CA THR A 57 -1.08 11.44 -1.19
C THR A 57 -2.61 11.50 -1.05
N SER A 58 -3.28 12.19 -1.96
CA SER A 58 -4.73 12.18 -2.08
C SER A 58 -5.26 10.78 -2.42
N LYS A 59 -6.57 10.60 -2.28
CA LYS A 59 -7.23 9.33 -2.61
C LYS A 59 -7.21 9.11 -4.14
N ILE A 60 -6.58 8.03 -4.57
CA ILE A 60 -6.55 7.60 -5.97
C ILE A 60 -7.78 6.73 -6.24
N GLY A 61 -8.64 7.17 -7.16
CA GLY A 61 -9.88 6.45 -7.51
C GLY A 61 -9.69 5.42 -8.62
N SER A 62 -8.80 5.71 -9.57
CA SER A 62 -8.64 4.95 -10.80
C SER A 62 -7.25 5.14 -11.44
N LEU A 63 -6.93 4.31 -12.44
CA LEU A 63 -5.72 4.49 -13.26
C LEU A 63 -5.76 5.77 -14.11
N VAL A 64 -6.93 6.36 -14.35
CA VAL A 64 -7.04 7.64 -15.06
C VAL A 64 -6.43 8.75 -14.21
N ASP A 65 -6.72 8.75 -12.91
CA ASP A 65 -6.17 9.74 -11.97
C ASP A 65 -4.63 9.65 -11.91
N VAL A 66 -4.10 8.42 -11.94
CA VAL A 66 -2.65 8.14 -12.01
C VAL A 66 -2.04 8.70 -13.29
N GLN A 67 -2.65 8.44 -14.44
CA GLN A 67 -2.14 8.91 -15.74
C GLN A 67 -2.13 10.44 -15.87
N SER A 68 -3.03 11.13 -15.18
CA SER A 68 -3.12 12.60 -15.18
C SER A 68 -2.19 13.30 -14.19
N SER A 69 -1.41 12.55 -13.40
CA SER A 69 -0.52 13.12 -12.38
C SER A 69 0.82 13.60 -12.93
N ASP A 70 1.56 14.36 -12.13
CA ASP A 70 2.91 14.83 -12.45
C ASP A 70 3.99 13.75 -12.31
N ASP A 71 3.63 12.59 -11.74
CA ASP A 71 4.47 11.39 -11.65
C ASP A 71 3.64 10.10 -11.86
N PRO A 72 3.26 9.79 -13.11
CA PRO A 72 2.41 8.65 -13.41
C PRO A 72 3.10 7.30 -13.24
N GLU A 73 4.44 7.25 -13.23
CA GLU A 73 5.19 6.00 -13.06
C GLU A 73 5.23 5.60 -11.58
N GLY A 74 5.67 6.49 -10.69
CA GLY A 74 5.71 6.24 -9.25
C GLY A 74 4.33 6.01 -8.65
N LEU A 75 3.33 6.81 -9.02
CA LEU A 75 1.96 6.60 -8.55
C LEU A 75 1.34 5.30 -9.04
N ARG A 76 1.73 4.81 -10.22
CA ARG A 76 1.26 3.51 -10.71
C ARG A 76 1.84 2.36 -9.89
N ILE A 77 3.12 2.45 -9.52
CA ILE A 77 3.78 1.49 -8.62
C ILE A 77 3.07 1.49 -7.26
N PHE A 78 2.85 2.68 -6.67
CA PHE A 78 2.09 2.83 -5.42
C PHE A 78 0.68 2.23 -5.52
N TYR A 79 -0.06 2.54 -6.58
CA TYR A 79 -1.42 2.08 -6.79
C TYR A 79 -1.55 0.55 -6.85
N TYR A 80 -0.63 -0.14 -7.54
CA TYR A 80 -0.63 -1.60 -7.60
C TYR A 80 -0.14 -2.24 -6.30
N LEU A 81 0.92 -1.71 -5.69
CA LEU A 81 1.40 -2.23 -4.41
C LEU A 81 0.32 -2.19 -3.32
N VAL A 82 -0.42 -1.08 -3.22
CA VAL A 82 -1.52 -0.95 -2.25
C VAL A 82 -2.61 -2.01 -2.50
N GLN A 83 -2.88 -2.36 -3.75
CA GLN A 83 -3.83 -3.44 -4.06
C GLN A 83 -3.31 -4.81 -3.64
N ASP A 84 -2.04 -5.12 -3.93
CA ASP A 84 -1.44 -6.40 -3.54
C ASP A 84 -1.42 -6.57 -2.02
N LEU A 85 -1.05 -5.51 -1.29
CA LEU A 85 -1.07 -5.49 0.17
C LEU A 85 -2.50 -5.66 0.73
N LYS A 86 -3.50 -4.97 0.15
CA LYS A 86 -4.91 -5.15 0.53
C LYS A 86 -5.37 -6.58 0.28
N CYS A 87 -5.03 -7.17 -0.87
CA CYS A 87 -5.38 -8.55 -1.20
C CYS A 87 -4.79 -9.53 -0.19
N LEU A 88 -3.50 -9.37 0.18
CA LEU A 88 -2.85 -10.19 1.22
C LEU A 88 -3.57 -10.06 2.57
N VAL A 89 -3.77 -8.83 3.05
CA VAL A 89 -4.37 -8.56 4.37
C VAL A 89 -5.82 -9.05 4.44
N PHE A 90 -6.62 -8.75 3.41
CA PHE A 90 -8.02 -9.17 3.37
C PHE A 90 -8.16 -10.69 3.33
N SER A 91 -7.30 -11.39 2.61
CA SER A 91 -7.28 -12.85 2.59
C SER A 91 -6.95 -13.43 3.97
N LEU A 92 -5.93 -12.89 4.64
CA LEU A 92 -5.53 -13.31 5.99
C LEU A 92 -6.66 -13.10 7.01
N ILE A 93 -7.26 -11.91 7.03
CA ILE A 93 -8.35 -11.57 7.94
C ILE A 93 -9.60 -12.44 7.66
N SER A 94 -9.97 -12.58 6.38
CA SER A 94 -11.15 -13.35 5.98
C SER A 94 -11.03 -14.81 6.38
N LEU A 95 -9.91 -15.46 6.06
CA LEU A 95 -9.70 -16.88 6.36
C LEU A 95 -9.54 -17.14 7.86
N HIS A 96 -8.81 -16.28 8.57
CA HIS A 96 -8.55 -16.48 9.99
C HIS A 96 -9.78 -16.21 10.86
N PHE A 97 -10.49 -15.09 10.61
CA PHE A 97 -11.61 -14.67 11.44
C PHE A 97 -12.98 -15.09 10.88
N LYS A 98 -13.05 -15.63 9.66
CA LYS A 98 -14.30 -16.01 8.96
C LYS A 98 -15.29 -14.85 8.84
N ILE A 99 -14.77 -13.65 8.59
CA ILE A 99 -15.56 -12.44 8.37
C ILE A 99 -15.34 -11.93 6.95
N LYS A 100 -16.34 -11.27 6.36
CA LYS A 100 -16.12 -10.51 5.13
C LYS A 100 -15.29 -9.26 5.48
N PRO A 101 -14.09 -9.06 4.92
CA PRO A 101 -13.41 -7.78 4.97
C PRO A 101 -14.31 -6.76 4.26
N ILE A 102 -14.62 -5.65 4.94
CA ILE A 102 -15.44 -4.55 4.39
C ILE A 102 -14.51 -3.57 3.70
#